data_AF-A0A965QG38-F1
#
_entry.id   AF-A0A965QG38-F1
#
_cell.length_a   1.000
_cell.length_b   1.000
_cell.length_c   1.000
_cell.angle_alpha   90.00
_cell.angle_beta   90.00
_cell.angle_gamma   90.00
#
_symmetry.space_group_name_H-M   'P 1'
#
loop_
_entity.id
_entity.type
_entity.pdbx_description
1 polymer ?
#
loop_
_entity_poly.entity_id
_entity_poly.type
_entity_poly.pdbx_seq_one_letter_code
_entity_poly.pdbx_strand_id
1 'polypeptide(L)'
;GRKQQELESRQQELEKGMQIYNEELNKPILDRITKAIEIVAERKKMSYIIDESATLYSKGGIDCTSEVMIELLRLDAEAIKNK
;
A
#
# COMPACT_ATOMS: atom_id res chain seq x y z
N GLY A 1 37.81 8.61 16.21
CA GLY A 1 38.53 7.39 16.64
C GLY A 1 37.78 6.17 16.14
N ARG A 2 38.44 5.01 15.96
CA ARG A 2 37.83 3.79 15.38
C ARG A 2 36.47 3.41 15.98
N LYS A 3 36.32 3.52 17.31
CA LYS A 3 35.04 3.32 18.01
C LYS A 3 33.92 4.27 17.57
N GLN A 4 34.25 5.51 17.24
CA GLN A 4 33.27 6.49 16.74
C GLN A 4 32.78 6.11 15.34
N GLN A 5 33.69 5.68 14.47
CA GLN A 5 33.36 5.22 13.11
C GLN A 5 32.52 3.94 13.14
N GLU A 6 32.85 2.98 14.02
CA GLU A 6 32.05 1.77 14.20
C GLU A 6 30.62 2.07 14.69
N LEU A 7 30.46 3.05 15.60
CA LEU A 7 29.15 3.48 16.07
C LEU A 7 28.33 4.15 14.95
N GLU A 8 28.96 5.03 14.16
CA GLU A 8 28.32 5.68 13.01
C GLU A 8 27.88 4.66 11.94
N SER A 9 28.74 3.70 11.59
CA SER A 9 28.41 2.63 10.63
C SER A 9 27.25 1.77 11.13
N ARG A 10 27.25 1.40 12.42
CA ARG A 10 26.16 0.61 12.99
C ARG A 10 24.85 1.39 13.04
N GLN A 11 24.90 2.70 13.25
CA GLN A 11 23.72 3.56 13.22
C GLN A 11 23.10 3.62 11.81
N GLN A 12 23.93 3.76 10.77
CA GLN A 12 23.48 3.71 9.37
C GLN A 12 22.88 2.37 8.99
N GLU A 13 23.48 1.26 9.45
CA GLU A 13 22.93 -0.09 9.23
C GLU A 13 21.55 -0.27 9.88
N LEU A 14 21.39 0.23 11.11
CA LEU A 14 20.10 0.17 11.81
C LEU A 14 19.03 1.02 11.13
N GLU A 15 19.37 2.24 10.69
CA GLU A 15 18.45 3.10 9.92
C GLU A 15 18.03 2.43 8.61
N LYS A 16 18.97 1.85 7.88
CA LYS A 16 18.67 1.10 6.65
C LYS A 16 17.81 -0.13 6.93
N GLY A 17 18.09 -0.87 8.00
CA GLY A 17 17.29 -2.00 8.44
C GLY A 17 15.85 -1.60 8.77
N MET A 18 15.67 -0.47 9.45
CA MET A 18 14.34 0.08 9.73
C MET A 18 13.58 0.46 8.46
N GLN A 19 14.25 1.07 7.48
CA GLN A 19 13.63 1.43 6.19
C GLN A 19 13.14 0.17 5.45
N ILE A 20 14.01 -0.83 5.30
CA ILE A 20 13.66 -2.10 4.63
C ILE A 20 12.51 -2.78 5.35
N TYR A 21 12.55 -2.84 6.69
CA TYR A 21 11.50 -3.46 7.47
C TYR A 21 10.15 -2.75 7.29
N ASN A 22 10.14 -1.42 7.24
CA ASN A 22 8.92 -0.66 6.93
C ASN A 22 8.40 -0.96 5.52
N GLU A 23 9.28 -1.05 4.52
CA GLU A 23 8.90 -1.41 3.15
C GLU A 23 8.30 -2.82 3.10
N GLU A 24 8.91 -3.80 3.78
CA GLU A 24 8.42 -5.18 3.85
C GLU A 24 7.05 -5.28 4.52
N LEU A 25 6.79 -4.47 5.55
CA LEU A 25 5.48 -4.41 6.20
C LEU A 25 4.42 -3.73 5.33
N ASN A 26 4.81 -2.69 4.58
CA ASN A 26 3.89 -1.93 3.75
C ASN A 26 3.55 -2.65 2.43
N LYS A 27 4.50 -3.40 1.86
CA LYS A 27 4.30 -4.15 0.62
C LYS A 27 3.03 -5.02 0.61
N PRO A 28 2.77 -5.92 1.58
CA PRO A 28 1.57 -6.74 1.58
C PRO A 28 0.27 -5.94 1.78
N ILE A 29 0.35 -4.74 2.35
CA ILE A 29 -0.80 -3.84 2.48
C ILE A 29 -1.12 -3.23 1.11
N LEU A 30 -0.10 -2.72 0.42
CA LEU A 30 -0.24 -2.15 -0.92
C LEU A 30 -0.70 -3.19 -1.95
N ASP A 31 -0.17 -4.42 -1.88
CA ASP A 31 -0.58 -5.52 -2.76
C ASP A 31 -2.06 -5.86 -2.58
N ARG A 32 -2.57 -5.87 -1.35
CA ARG A 32 -4.01 -6.09 -1.07
C ARG A 32 -4.89 -4.96 -1.56
N ILE A 33 -4.48 -3.71 -1.36
CA ILE A 33 -5.21 -2.55 -1.88
C ILE A 33 -5.28 -2.64 -3.40
N THR A 34 -4.15 -2.92 -4.05
CA THR A 34 -4.08 -3.09 -5.51
C THR A 34 -5.02 -4.21 -5.98
N LYS A 35 -5.06 -5.34 -5.27
CA LYS A 35 -5.97 -6.44 -5.59
C LYS A 35 -7.44 -6.06 -5.45
N ALA A 36 -7.80 -5.31 -4.40
CA ALA A 36 -9.17 -4.81 -4.21
C ALA A 36 -9.57 -3.85 -5.35
N ILE A 37 -8.66 -2.95 -5.74
CA ILE A 37 -8.83 -2.04 -6.87
C ILE A 37 -9.07 -2.81 -8.17
N GLU A 38 -8.24 -3.81 -8.48
CA GLU A 38 -8.39 -4.65 -9.67
C GLU A 38 -9.76 -5.34 -9.73
N ILE A 39 -10.19 -5.95 -8.62
CA ILE A 39 -11.47 -6.67 -8.56
C ILE A 39 -12.65 -5.72 -8.81
N VAL A 40 -12.63 -4.53 -8.21
CA VAL A 40 -13.68 -3.53 -8.40
C VAL A 40 -13.67 -2.98 -9.83
N ALA A 41 -12.48 -2.71 -10.37
CA ALA A 41 -12.30 -2.25 -11.75
C ALA A 41 -12.87 -3.26 -12.76
N GLU A 42 -12.54 -4.55 -12.61
CA GLU A 42 -13.05 -5.63 -13.45
C GLU A 42 -14.58 -5.74 -13.37
N ARG A 43 -15.15 -5.75 -12.16
CA ARG A 43 -16.61 -5.83 -11.94
C ARG A 43 -17.35 -4.65 -12.57
N LYS A 44 -16.78 -3.46 -12.50
CA LYS A 44 -17.36 -2.22 -13.06
C LYS A 44 -16.94 -1.95 -14.51
N LYS A 45 -16.11 -2.82 -15.12
CA LYS A 45 -15.57 -2.66 -16.47
C LYS A 45 -14.83 -1.33 -16.66
N MET A 46 -14.08 -0.90 -15.64
CA MET A 46 -13.27 0.31 -15.66
C MET A 46 -11.88 -0.01 -16.19
N SER A 47 -11.45 0.73 -17.22
CA SER A 47 -10.10 0.56 -17.77
C SER A 47 -9.03 1.34 -17.00
N TYR A 48 -9.42 2.37 -16.25
CA TYR A 48 -8.53 3.25 -15.51
C TYR A 48 -9.13 3.65 -14.18
N ILE A 49 -8.29 3.73 -13.15
CA ILE A 49 -8.60 4.32 -11.85
C ILE A 49 -7.55 5.42 -11.61
N ILE A 50 -8.02 6.59 -11.21
CA ILE A 50 -7.19 7.77 -10.98
C ILE A 50 -7.39 8.19 -9.53
N ASP A 51 -6.29 8.43 -8.82
CA ASP A 51 -6.34 8.98 -7.47
C ASP A 51 -6.77 10.45 -7.52
N GLU A 52 -7.91 10.74 -6.91
CA GLU A 52 -8.45 12.09 -6.86
C GLU A 52 -7.51 13.06 -6.10
N SER A 53 -6.77 12.58 -5.10
CA SER A 53 -5.82 13.40 -4.34
C SER A 53 -4.63 13.88 -5.18
N ALA A 54 -4.27 13.12 -6.21
CA ALA A 54 -3.23 13.47 -7.18
C ALA A 54 -3.78 14.26 -8.38
N THR A 55 -5.08 14.57 -8.40
CA THR A 55 -5.76 15.20 -9.53
C THR A 55 -6.04 16.67 -9.25
N LEU A 56 -5.65 17.56 -10.17
CA LEU A 56 -5.86 19.02 -10.01
C LEU A 56 -7.34 19.44 -10.03
N TYR A 57 -8.17 18.71 -10.77
CA TYR A 57 -9.61 18.96 -10.87
C TYR A 57 -10.36 17.72 -11.34
N SER A 58 -11.43 17.38 -10.65
CA SER A 58 -12.40 16.36 -11.06
C SER A 58 -13.82 16.95 -10.98
N LYS A 59 -14.62 16.75 -12.02
CA LYS A 59 -16.05 17.14 -12.07
C LYS A 59 -16.96 15.99 -12.51
N GLY A 60 -16.40 14.80 -12.62
CA GLY A 60 -17.07 13.64 -13.20
C GLY A 60 -16.21 12.40 -13.11
N GLY A 61 -16.72 11.29 -13.64
CA GLY A 61 -16.18 9.96 -13.36
C GLY A 61 -17.03 9.25 -12.32
N ILE A 62 -16.61 8.02 -12.00
CA ILE A 62 -17.27 7.20 -10.98
C ILE A 62 -16.30 7.07 -9.83
N ASP A 63 -16.67 7.62 -8.68
CA ASP A 63 -15.96 7.32 -7.43
C ASP A 63 -16.22 5.85 -7.07
N CYS A 64 -15.12 5.11 -6.88
CA CYS A 64 -15.15 3.70 -6.48
C CYS A 64 -14.46 3.45 -5.14
N THR A 65 -14.10 4.52 -4.41
CA THR A 65 -13.37 4.46 -3.14
C THR A 65 -14.09 3.59 -2.11
N SER A 66 -15.41 3.75 -1.99
CA SER A 66 -16.22 2.99 -1.05
C SER A 66 -16.27 1.50 -1.40
N GLU A 67 -16.44 1.16 -2.68
CA GLU A 67 -16.46 -0.23 -3.13
C GLU A 67 -15.11 -0.92 -3.00
N VAL A 68 -14.02 -0.21 -3.31
CA VAL A 68 -12.67 -0.70 -3.09
C VAL A 68 -12.43 -0.96 -1.60
N MET A 69 -12.89 -0.08 -0.72
CA MET A 69 -12.79 -0.27 0.73
C MET A 69 -13.56 -1.50 1.21
N ILE A 70 -14.78 -1.72 0.72
CA ILE A 70 -15.57 -2.92 1.05
C ILE A 70 -14.85 -4.19 0.58
N GLU A 71 -14.31 -4.19 -0.64
CA GLU A 71 -13.59 -5.35 -1.17
C GLU A 71 -12.28 -5.60 -0.40
N LEU A 72 -11.55 -4.55 -0.02
CA LEU A 72 -10.35 -4.65 0.80
C LEU A 72 -10.65 -5.29 2.17
N LEU A 73 -11.69 -4.82 2.87
CA LEU A 73 -12.11 -5.39 4.15
C LEU A 73 -12.52 -6.86 4.02
N ARG A 74 -13.12 -7.25 2.87
CA ARG A 74 -13.44 -8.65 2.56
C ARG A 74 -12.16 -9.49 2.42
N LEU A 75 -11.18 -9.02 1.66
CA LEU A 75 -9.89 -9.68 1.47
C LEU A 75 -9.11 -9.81 2.78
N ASP A 76 -9.14 -8.79 3.64
CA ASP A 76 -8.53 -8.83 4.97
C ASP A 76 -9.20 -9.86 5.87
N ALA A 77 -10.54 -9.90 5.89
CA ALA A 77 -11.27 -10.90 6.65
C ALA A 77 -10.98 -12.33 6.17
N GLU A 78 -10.81 -12.55 4.86
CA GLU A 78 -10.39 -13.84 4.29
C GLU A 78 -8.94 -14.19 4.69
N ALA A 79 -8.02 -13.23 4.64
CA ALA A 79 -6.63 -13.43 5.04
C ALA A 79 -6.48 -13.76 6.54
N ILE A 80 -7.35 -13.23 7.39
CA ILE A 80 -7.39 -13.56 8.83
C ILE A 80 -7.96 -14.97 9.06
N LYS A 81 -8.98 -15.38 8.31
CA LYS A 81 -9.56 -16.73 8.41
C LYS A 81 -8.65 -17.84 7.88
N ASN A 82 -7.78 -17.51 6.93
CA ASN A 82 -6.85 -18.46 6.30
C ASN A 82 -5.46 -18.50 6.99
N LYS A 83 -5.31 -17.85 8.15
CA LYS A 83 -4.16 -17.97 9.06
C LYS A 83 -4.49 -18.90 10.23
#